data_AF-A0A657BAH9-F1
#
_entry.id   AF-A0A657BAH9-F1
#
_cell.length_a   1.000
_cell.length_b   1.000
_cell.length_c   1.000
_cell.angle_alpha   90.00
_cell.angle_beta   90.00
_cell.angle_gamma   90.00
#
_symmetry.space_group_name_H-M   'P 1'
#
loop_
_entity.id
_entity.type
_entity.pdbx_description
1 polymer ?
#
loop_
_entity_poly.entity_id
_entity_poly.type
_entity_poly.pdbx_seq_one_letter_code
_entity_poly.pdbx_strand_id
1 'polypeptide(L)' 'MTRANAPGNSFAFLMGGVATDYTEIMVIKETTSSWKTALFLPLLTLPQVFVVAWLLNVSS' A
#
# COMPACT_ATOMS: atom_id res chain seq x y z
N MET A 1 11.05 -21.60 -5.23
CA MET A 1 10.33 -20.45 -4.62
C MET A 1 9.61 -19.61 -5.68
N THR A 2 9.08 -20.27 -6.71
CA THR A 2 8.45 -19.70 -7.92
C THR A 2 7.36 -20.66 -8.42
N ARG A 3 6.45 -21.09 -7.52
CA ARG A 3 5.42 -22.10 -7.83
C ARG A 3 3.98 -21.57 -7.91
N ALA A 4 3.80 -20.27 -7.80
CA ALA A 4 2.56 -19.61 -8.20
C ALA A 4 2.98 -18.34 -8.94
N ASN A 5 2.53 -18.20 -10.18
CA ASN A 5 2.82 -17.09 -11.09
C ASN A 5 2.09 -15.82 -10.61
N ALA A 6 2.35 -15.39 -9.37
CA ALA A 6 1.63 -14.31 -8.69
C ALA A 6 2.60 -13.23 -8.20
N PRO A 7 3.32 -12.54 -9.10
CA PRO A 7 4.19 -11.41 -8.76
C PRO A 7 3.41 -10.30 -8.03
N GLY A 8 2.12 -10.17 -8.30
CA GLY A 8 1.22 -9.25 -7.59
C GLY A 8 1.10 -9.51 -6.09
N ASN A 9 1.23 -10.75 -5.62
CA ASN A 9 1.04 -11.07 -4.19
C ASN A 9 2.26 -10.66 -3.34
N SER A 10 3.47 -10.79 -3.91
CA SER A 10 4.69 -10.28 -3.28
C SER A 10 4.78 -8.75 -3.37
N PHE A 11 4.32 -8.14 -4.46
CA PHE A 11 4.18 -6.69 -4.57
C PHE A 11 3.19 -6.11 -3.54
N ALA A 12 2.01 -6.73 -3.38
CA ALA A 12 1.03 -6.32 -2.38
C ALA A 12 1.56 -6.47 -0.94
N PHE A 13 2.30 -7.55 -0.64
CA PHE A 13 2.90 -7.75 0.67
C PHE A 13 3.97 -6.70 1.00
N LEU A 14 4.84 -6.39 0.04
CA LEU A 14 5.91 -5.40 0.22
C LEU A 14 5.35 -3.97 0.28
N MET A 15 4.47 -3.61 -0.65
CA MET A 15 3.88 -2.27 -0.72
C MET A 15 2.84 -2.03 0.37
N GLY A 16 2.16 -3.07 0.87
CA GLY A 16 1.26 -2.97 2.00
C GLY A 16 2.00 -2.60 3.30
N GLY A 17 3.20 -3.17 3.50
CA GLY A 17 4.06 -2.81 4.64
C GLY A 17 4.58 -1.38 4.56
N VAL A 18 5.03 -0.95 3.37
CA VAL A 18 5.48 0.44 3.12
C VAL A 18 4.33 1.43 3.28
N ALA A 19 3.16 1.16 2.67
CA ALA A 19 2.02 2.07 2.71
C ALA A 19 1.35 2.17 4.09
N THR A 20 1.64 1.25 5.02
CA THR A 20 1.15 1.28 6.40
C THR A 20 2.25 1.59 7.42
N ASP A 21 3.44 2.00 6.97
CA ASP A 21 4.52 2.34 7.88
C ASP A 21 4.09 3.51 8.78
N TYR A 22 3.99 3.20 10.07
CA TYR A 22 3.47 4.10 11.10
C TYR A 22 4.31 5.38 11.20
N THR A 23 5.59 5.31 10.79
CA THR A 23 6.48 6.46 10.75
C THR A 23 6.06 7.47 9.68
N GLU A 24 5.69 7.02 8.49
CA GLU A 24 5.23 7.89 7.40
C GLU A 24 3.84 8.49 7.71
N ILE A 25 2.94 7.69 8.30
CA ILE A 25 1.62 8.18 8.73
C ILE A 25 1.75 9.25 9.83
N MET A 26 2.68 9.07 10.78
CA MET A 26 2.98 10.04 11.83
C MET A 26 3.55 11.34 11.24
N VAL A 27 4.45 11.26 10.26
CA VAL A 27 5.01 12.41 9.53
C VAL A 27 3.92 13.16 8.74
N ILE A 28 2.96 12.47 8.13
CA ILE A 28 1.83 13.11 7.44
C ILE A 28 0.87 13.78 8.44
N LYS A 29 0.64 13.16 9.60
CA LYS A 29 -0.12 13.78 10.69
C LYS A 29 0.57 15.05 11.21
N GLU A 30 1.89 15.06 11.28
CA GLU A 30 2.67 16.20 11.76
C GLU A 30 2.72 17.34 10.72
N THR A 31 2.88 17.03 9.44
CA THR A 31 2.87 18.01 8.34
C THR A 31 1.48 18.55 8.03
N THR A 32 0.43 17.75 8.21
CA THR A 32 -0.97 18.14 7.93
C THR A 32 -1.72 18.60 9.18
N SER A 33 -1.11 18.49 10.37
CA SER A 33 -1.67 18.82 11.70
C SER A 33 -3.05 18.22 12.00
N SER A 34 -3.42 17.15 11.29
CA SER A 34 -4.77 16.56 11.33
C SER A 34 -4.70 15.04 11.21
N TRP A 35 -5.23 14.37 12.24
CA TRP A 35 -5.35 12.91 12.30
C TRP A 35 -6.31 12.34 11.25
N LYS A 36 -7.32 13.13 10.83
CA LYS A 36 -8.30 12.67 9.84
C LYS A 36 -7.66 12.50 8.48
N THR A 37 -6.77 13.41 8.10
CA THR A 37 -6.09 13.40 6.79
C THR A 37 -5.01 12.32 6.74
N ALA A 38 -4.28 12.13 7.84
CA ALA A 38 -3.27 11.09 7.96
C ALA A 38 -3.84 9.67 7.87
N LEU A 39 -5.05 9.43 8.35
CA LEU A 39 -5.74 8.15 8.20
C LEU A 39 -6.45 7.99 6.86
N PHE A 40 -6.88 9.09 6.23
CA PHE A 40 -7.52 9.06 4.90
C PHE A 40 -6.56 8.65 3.78
N LEU A 41 -5.29 9.02 3.92
CA LEU A 41 -4.26 8.75 2.92
C LEU A 41 -4.01 7.24 2.72
N PRO A 42 -3.67 6.44 3.75
CA PRO A 42 -3.53 4.98 3.61
C PRO A 42 -4.85 4.31 3.23
N LEU A 43 -5.99 4.84 3.69
CA LEU A 43 -7.31 4.32 3.29
C LEU A 43 -7.55 4.47 1.78
N LEU A 44 -6.98 5.50 1.14
CA LEU A 44 -7.09 5.72 -0.31
C LEU A 44 -5.99 5.00 -1.10
N THR A 45 -4.75 4.98 -0.59
CA THR A 45 -3.60 4.39 -1.29
C THR A 45 -3.57 2.86 -1.21
N LEU A 46 -4.10 2.25 -0.14
CA LEU A 46 -4.17 0.78 -0.03
C LEU A 46 -5.03 0.14 -1.13
N PRO A 47 -6.27 0.59 -1.40
CA PRO A 47 -7.04 0.11 -2.55
C PRO A 47 -6.29 0.26 -3.87
N GLN A 48 -5.55 1.36 -4.05
CA GLN A 48 -4.76 1.61 -5.27
C GLN A 48 -3.62 0.59 -5.42
N VAL A 49 -2.90 0.29 -4.32
CA VAL A 49 -1.86 -0.75 -4.29
C VAL A 49 -2.46 -2.13 -4.63
N PHE A 50 -3.64 -2.45 -4.11
CA PHE A 50 -4.34 -3.71 -4.44
C PHE A 50 -4.75 -3.79 -5.91
N VAL A 51 -5.23 -2.69 -6.50
CA VAL A 51 -5.59 -2.64 -7.93
C VAL A 51 -4.35 -2.83 -8.81
N VAL A 52 -3.23 -2.18 -8.50
CA VAL A 52 -1.97 -2.35 -9.23
C VAL A 52 -1.42 -3.77 -9.07
N ALA A 53 -1.46 -4.32 -7.85
CA ALA A 53 -1.08 -5.70 -7.59
C ALA A 53 -1.92 -6.71 -8.40
N TRP A 54 -3.23 -6.46 -8.52
CA TRP A 54 -4.13 -7.29 -9.31
C TRP A 54 -3.85 -7.19 -10.81
N LEU A 55 -3.63 -5.98 -11.33
CA LEU A 55 -3.25 -5.78 -12.74
C LEU A 55 -1.94 -6.48 -13.09
N LEU A 56 -0.94 -6.44 -12.19
CA LEU A 56 0.33 -7.14 -12.35
C LEU A 56 0.20 -8.66 -12.26
N ASN A 57 -0.81 -9.17 -11.55
CA ASN A 57 -1.12 -10.61 -11.48
C ASN A 57 -1.89 -11.08 -12.72
N VAL A 58 -2.70 -10.22 -13.33
CA VAL A 58 -3.44 -10.52 -14.57
C VAL A 58 -2.56 -10.45 -15.82
N SER A 59 -1.52 -9.61 -15.81
CA SER A 59 -0.60 -9.45 -16.95
C SER A 59 0.55 -10.47 -17.00
N SER A 60 0.69 -11.33 -15.98
CA SER A 60 1.71 -12.38 -15.84
C SER A 60 1.15 -13.79 -16.05
#